data_AF-A0A9D6Q078-F1
#
_entry.id   AF-A0A9D6Q078-F1
#
_cell.length_a   1.000
_cell.length_b   1.000
_cell.length_c   1.000
_cell.angle_alpha   90.00
_cell.angle_beta   90.00
_cell.angle_gamma   90.00
#
_symmetry.space_group_name_H-M   'P 1'
#
loop_
_entity.id
_entity.type
_entity.pdbx_description
1 polymer ?
#
loop_
_entity_poly.entity_id
_entity_poly.type
_entity_poly.pdbx_seq_one_letter_code
_entity_poly.pdbx_strand_id
1 'polypeptide(L)' 'MSDDRRLLVNGAIYTMDAARPLVEGIAIQGSRIAAVGSDPEMRELAAAGDEIID' A
#
# COMPACT_ATOMS: atom_id res chain seq x y z
N MET A 1 -6.74 9.20 -18.41
CA MET A 1 -7.33 8.44 -17.29
C MET A 1 -6.45 8.72 -16.10
N SER A 2 -6.99 9.36 -15.08
CA SER A 2 -6.22 9.68 -13.88
C SER A 2 -5.70 8.38 -13.27
N ASP A 3 -4.39 8.31 -13.06
CA ASP A 3 -3.75 7.16 -12.42
C ASP A 3 -4.12 7.23 -10.94
N ASP A 4 -5.21 6.53 -10.56
CA ASP A 4 -5.69 6.47 -9.19
C ASP A 4 -4.66 5.69 -8.35
N ARG A 5 -3.92 6.43 -7.52
CA ARG A 5 -2.87 5.88 -6.66
C ARG A 5 -3.23 6.11 -5.21
N ARG A 6 -3.27 5.01 -4.47
CA ARG A 6 -3.67 4.97 -3.06
C ARG A 6 -2.63 4.25 -2.23
N LEU A 7 -2.42 4.76 -1.03
CA LEU A 7 -1.56 4.15 -0.03
C LEU A 7 -2.38 3.92 1.24
N LEU A 8 -2.50 2.66 1.64
CA LEU A 8 -3.09 2.27 2.92
C LEU A 8 -1.94 2.00 3.87
N VAL A 9 -1.92 2.65 5.02
CA VAL A 9 -0.88 2.53 6.05
C VAL A 9 -1.54 2.33 7.42
N ASN A 10 -0.74 2.05 8.46
CA ASN A 10 -1.16 1.87 9.85
C ASN A 10 -2.24 0.79 10.04
N GLY A 11 -2.27 -0.18 9.12
CA GLY A 11 -3.26 -1.25 9.08
C GLY A 11 -2.74 -2.56 9.65
N ALA A 12 -3.67 -3.50 9.89
CA ALA A 12 -3.36 -4.92 10.03
C ALA A 12 -3.88 -5.65 8.80
N ILE A 13 -3.04 -5.81 7.78
CA ILE A 13 -3.45 -6.29 6.45
C ILE A 13 -3.00 -7.73 6.25
N TYR A 14 -3.96 -8.65 6.12
CA TYR A 14 -3.70 -10.06 5.85
C TYR A 14 -3.63 -10.34 4.34
N THR A 15 -2.45 -10.72 3.84
CA THR A 15 -2.20 -10.80 2.38
C THR A 15 -2.44 -12.19 1.78
N MET A 16 -2.57 -13.22 2.63
CA MET A 16 -2.53 -14.65 2.23
C MET A 16 -1.25 -15.08 1.47
N ASP A 17 -0.23 -14.22 1.39
CA ASP A 17 1.11 -14.57 0.96
C ASP A 17 1.85 -15.25 2.13
N ALA A 18 2.32 -16.48 1.91
CA ALA A 18 3.03 -17.24 2.93
C ALA A 18 4.34 -16.56 3.37
N ALA A 19 4.97 -15.75 2.50
CA ALA A 19 6.17 -15.01 2.84
C ALA A 19 5.89 -13.76 3.68
N ARG A 20 4.69 -13.17 3.56
CA ARG A 20 4.29 -11.92 4.22
C ARG A 20 2.82 -11.95 4.64
N PRO A 21 2.41 -12.86 5.55
CA PRO A 21 1.00 -13.12 5.82
C PRO A 21 0.26 -11.94 6.47
N LEU A 22 1.00 -11.06 7.14
CA LEU A 22 0.53 -9.82 7.76
C LEU A 22 1.50 -8.68 7.41
N VAL A 23 0.98 -7.54 7.00
CA VAL A 23 1.73 -6.32 6.70
C VAL A 23 1.01 -5.10 7.28
N GLU A 24 1.70 -3.96 7.34
CA GLU A 24 1.18 -2.72 7.91
C GLU A 24 0.57 -1.79 6.85
N GLY A 25 1.05 -1.90 5.60
CA GLY A 25 0.53 -1.10 4.50
C GLY A 25 0.63 -1.74 3.12
N ILE A 26 -0.15 -1.19 2.19
CA ILE A 26 -0.17 -1.57 0.77
C ILE A 26 -0.28 -0.35 -0.15
N ALA A 27 0.39 -0.42 -1.30
CA ALA A 27 0.24 0.54 -2.38
C ALA A 27 -0.65 -0.03 -3.48
N ILE A 28 -1.61 0.78 -3.94
CA ILE A 28 -2.58 0.42 -4.98
C ILE A 28 -2.42 1.39 -6.15
N GLN A 29 -2.34 0.83 -7.36
CA GLN A 29 -2.39 1.58 -8.61
C GLN A 29 -3.58 1.07 -9.44
N GLY A 30 -4.64 1.88 -9.48
CA GLY A 30 -5.92 1.52 -10.07
C GLY A 30 -6.52 0.27 -9.42
N SER A 31 -6.48 -0.86 -10.14
CA SER A 31 -7.02 -2.15 -9.70
C SER A 31 -5.95 -3.17 -9.30
N ARG A 32 -4.69 -2.75 -9.14
CA ARG A 32 -3.56 -3.63 -8.82
C ARG A 32 -2.88 -3.24 -7.52
N ILE A 33 -2.46 -4.23 -6.76
CA ILE A 33 -1.52 -4.06 -5.65
C ILE A 33 -0.13 -3.90 -6.26
N ALA A 34 0.47 -2.73 -6.07
CA ALA A 34 1.79 -2.39 -6.57
C ALA A 34 2.90 -2.77 -5.57
N ALA A 35 2.61 -2.68 -4.26
CA ALA A 35 3.53 -3.06 -3.19
C ALA A 35 2.79 -3.43 -1.89
N VAL A 36 3.45 -4.22 -1.05
CA VAL A 36 3.01 -4.56 0.32
C VAL A 36 4.22 -4.51 1.25
N GLY A 37 4.05 -4.01 2.48
CA GLY A 37 5.15 -3.94 3.43
C GLY A 37 4.82 -3.24 4.75
N SER A 38 5.86 -2.84 5.45
CA SER A 38 5.77 -2.02 6.66
C SER A 38 5.36 -0.58 6.35
N ASP A 39 4.90 0.14 7.36
CA ASP A 39 4.51 1.54 7.22
C ASP A 39 5.63 2.45 6.69
N PRO A 40 6.88 2.36 7.19
CA PRO A 40 7.99 3.14 6.65
C PRO A 40 8.23 2.85 5.17
N GLU A 41 8.23 1.58 4.76
CA GLU A 41 8.43 1.19 3.37
C GLU A 41 7.33 1.75 2.46
N MET A 42 6.08 1.76 2.93
CA MET A 42 4.98 2.33 2.14
C MET A 42 5.09 3.86 2.05
N ARG A 43 5.45 4.53 3.15
CA ARG A 43 5.62 6.00 3.15
C ARG A 43 6.77 6.45 2.25
N GLU A 44 7.79 5.63 2.05
CA GLU A 44 8.85 5.89 1.06
C GLU A 44 8.36 5.80 -0.40
N LEU A 45 7.30 5.04 -0.67
CA LEU A 45 6.71 4.89 -2.00
C LEU A 45 5.69 6.00 -2.34
N ALA A 46 5.30 6.81 -1.36
CA ALA A 46 4.32 7.86 -1.54
C ALA A 46 4.81 8.90 -2.57
N ALA A 47 4.00 9.15 -3.58
CA ALA A 47 4.23 10.18 -4.59
C ALA A 47 3.27 11.36 -4.42
N ALA A 48 3.63 12.50 -5.02
CA ALA A 48 2.74 13.66 -5.05
C ALA A 48 1.43 13.30 -5.78
N GLY A 49 0.31 13.46 -5.09
CA GLY A 49 -1.03 13.14 -5.60
C GLY A 49 -1.57 11.77 -5.18
N ASP A 50 -0.79 10.96 -4.47
CA ASP A 50 -1.30 9.74 -3.85
C ASP A 50 -2.34 10.11 -2.77
N GLU A 51 -3.47 9.40 -2.75
CA GLU A 51 -4.39 9.43 -1.63
C GLU A 51 -3.86 8.51 -0.53
N ILE A 52 -3.57 9.09 0.63
CA ILE A 52 -3.08 8.35 1.80
C ILE A 52 -4.24 8.13 2.75
N ILE A 53 -4.49 6.86 3.06
CA ILE A 53 -5.49 6.40 4.03
C ILE A 53 -4.71 5.79 5.19
N ASP A 54 -4.92 6.35 6.38
CA ASP A 54 -4.29 5.95 7.66
C ASP A 54 -5.36 5.33 8.57
#